data_AF-A0A7D7LTB7-F1
#
_entry.id   AF-A0A7D7LTB7-F1
#
_cell.length_a   1.000
_cell.length_b   1.000
_cell.length_c   1.000
_cell.angle_alpha   90.00
_cell.angle_beta   90.00
_cell.angle_gamma   90.00
#
_symmetry.space_group_name_H-M   'P 1'
#
loop_
_entity.id
_entity.type
_entity.pdbx_description
1 polymer ?
#
loop_
_entity_poly.entity_id
_entity_poly.type
_entity_poly.pdbx_seq_one_letter_code
_entity_poly.pdbx_strand_id
1 'polypeptide(L)'
;MPDALDYQIVHALQVAPRASWGVVGDVVGVSAATAARRWERLVDNGLAWIVTYPGAAYLNTQCSAFVEVQVASRRHAVVEGLARDRHVATIQRTAGDGDLLLTVMVPDLGFLGDWVQRLAETDGVARTRTRVVMRVFGESERWRVHKLTEAEESVLAEHRPVHRPLEHEPDEMDLRLIAALTEDGRRSAVDLAAASGLSAPTVRRRLAALVAERVLSIRCEVAHVISGWPVTANVWARASSRSISALVDALDDLPQVRVCCEVTGTANILMGIWLHNVGELSEFEQELESRVPGLVVADRTVTLETPKRLGSLLDRSGCRTGSVPVLL
;
A
#
# COMPACT_ATOMS: atom_id res chain seq x y z
N MET A 1 -0.39 -20.66 12.02
CA MET A 1 -1.48 -19.66 11.94
C MET A 1 -1.34 -18.68 13.09
N PRO A 2 -1.59 -17.38 12.87
CA PRO A 2 -1.60 -16.38 13.93
C PRO A 2 -2.71 -16.64 14.96
N ASP A 3 -2.46 -16.29 16.22
CA ASP A 3 -3.46 -16.25 17.29
C ASP A 3 -4.02 -14.83 17.49
N ALA A 4 -4.95 -14.66 18.43
CA ALA A 4 -5.58 -13.37 18.69
C ALA A 4 -4.57 -12.27 19.07
N LEU A 5 -3.54 -12.62 19.85
CA LEU A 5 -2.49 -11.69 20.26
C LEU A 5 -1.64 -11.24 19.07
N ASP A 6 -1.32 -12.16 18.15
CA ASP A 6 -0.61 -11.81 16.92
C ASP A 6 -1.40 -10.77 16.10
N TYR A 7 -2.73 -10.92 16.00
CA TYR A 7 -3.57 -9.93 15.31
C TYR A 7 -3.66 -8.59 16.06
N GLN A 8 -3.66 -8.59 17.39
CA GLN A 8 -3.61 -7.35 18.18
C GLN A 8 -2.29 -6.60 17.94
N ILE A 9 -1.16 -7.31 17.89
CA ILE A 9 0.15 -6.72 17.57
C ILE A 9 0.16 -6.15 16.14
N VAL A 10 -0.36 -6.92 15.17
CA VAL A 10 -0.51 -6.44 13.78
C VAL A 10 -1.37 -5.18 13.75
N HIS A 11 -2.51 -5.18 14.43
CA HIS A 11 -3.39 -4.03 14.47
C HIS A 11 -2.68 -2.82 15.09
N ALA A 12 -1.97 -3.01 16.20
CA ALA A 12 -1.22 -1.95 16.84
C ALA A 12 -0.21 -1.29 15.89
N LEU A 13 0.47 -2.10 15.07
CA LEU A 13 1.41 -1.62 14.06
C LEU A 13 0.73 -1.09 12.79
N GLN A 14 -0.52 -1.43 12.51
CA GLN A 14 -1.31 -0.72 11.50
C GLN A 14 -1.71 0.67 11.97
N VAL A 15 -1.91 0.85 13.28
CA VAL A 15 -2.24 2.15 13.89
C VAL A 15 -0.99 3.01 14.03
N ALA A 16 0.13 2.46 14.51
CA ALA A 16 1.38 3.16 14.73
C ALA A 16 2.58 2.28 14.31
N PRO A 17 2.92 2.26 13.00
CA PRO A 17 3.91 1.33 12.42
C PRO A 17 5.29 1.34 13.06
N ARG A 18 5.68 2.45 13.70
CA ARG A 18 6.96 2.61 14.40
C ARG A 18 6.85 2.78 15.91
N ALA A 19 5.67 2.54 16.52
CA ALA A 19 5.54 2.53 17.98
C ALA A 19 6.56 1.57 18.62
N SER A 20 7.08 1.95 19.78
CA SER A 20 8.05 1.14 20.51
C SER A 20 7.39 -0.16 20.97
N TRP A 21 8.17 -1.22 21.16
CA TRP A 21 7.64 -2.48 21.69
C TRP A 21 7.09 -2.34 23.11
N GLY A 22 7.55 -1.35 23.89
CA GLY A 22 6.97 -1.00 25.18
C GLY A 22 5.51 -0.57 25.03
N VAL A 23 5.27 0.45 24.18
CA VAL A 23 3.92 0.94 23.88
C VAL A 23 3.01 -0.16 23.34
N VAL A 24 3.50 -0.93 22.36
CA VAL A 24 2.72 -2.04 21.78
C VAL A 24 2.40 -3.09 22.85
N GLY A 25 3.38 -3.45 23.69
CA GLY A 25 3.22 -4.41 24.77
C GLY A 25 2.20 -3.95 25.81
N ASP A 26 2.27 -2.69 26.23
CA ASP A 26 1.34 -2.09 27.19
C ASP A 26 -0.10 -2.14 26.67
N VAL A 27 -0.31 -1.80 25.39
CA VAL A 27 -1.64 -1.80 24.75
C VAL A 27 -2.21 -3.21 24.62
N VAL A 28 -1.40 -4.20 24.24
CA VAL A 28 -1.86 -5.58 24.01
C VAL A 28 -1.73 -6.49 25.25
N GLY A 29 -1.31 -5.94 26.40
CA GLY A 29 -1.23 -6.63 27.68
C GLY A 29 -0.09 -7.64 27.82
N VAL A 30 1.06 -7.43 27.16
CA VAL A 30 2.24 -8.31 27.25
C VAL A 30 3.55 -7.53 27.37
N SER A 31 4.64 -8.19 27.77
CA SER A 31 5.95 -7.53 27.80
C SER A 31 6.43 -7.10 26.41
N ALA A 32 7.24 -6.03 26.34
CA ALA A 32 7.85 -5.57 25.11
C ALA A 32 8.63 -6.66 24.36
N ALA A 33 9.37 -7.50 25.11
CA ALA A 33 10.11 -8.63 24.53
C ALA A 33 9.18 -9.69 23.93
N THR A 34 8.02 -9.94 24.56
CA THR A 34 7.00 -10.84 24.02
C THR A 34 6.41 -10.30 22.72
N ALA A 35 6.04 -9.01 22.68
CA ALA A 35 5.50 -8.37 21.49
C ALA A 35 6.49 -8.39 20.32
N ALA A 36 7.76 -8.03 20.58
CA ALA A 36 8.83 -8.07 19.59
C ALA A 36 9.04 -9.46 19.00
N ARG A 37 9.20 -10.48 19.85
CA ARG A 37 9.40 -11.89 19.42
C ARG A 37 8.21 -12.42 18.62
N ARG A 38 6.99 -12.04 18.99
CA ARG A 38 5.76 -12.43 18.26
C ARG A 38 5.73 -11.80 16.87
N TRP A 39 6.07 -10.52 16.78
CA TRP A 39 6.20 -9.81 15.50
C TRP A 39 7.28 -10.41 14.60
N GLU A 40 8.49 -10.64 15.14
CA GLU A 40 9.60 -11.26 14.39
C GLU A 40 9.18 -12.59 13.77
N ARG A 41 8.48 -13.44 14.54
CA ARG A 41 7.92 -14.69 14.00
C ARG A 41 6.93 -14.46 12.85
N LEU A 42 6.09 -13.42 12.90
CA LEU A 42 5.19 -13.09 11.79
C LEU A 42 5.96 -12.64 10.55
N VAL A 43 7.02 -11.85 10.73
CA VAL A 43 7.91 -11.39 9.66
C VAL A 43 8.66 -12.56 9.02
N ASP A 44 9.26 -13.45 9.82
CA ASP A 44 10.02 -14.61 9.35
C ASP A 44 9.18 -15.58 8.52
N ASN A 45 7.89 -15.68 8.85
CA ASN A 45 6.93 -16.50 8.09
C ASN A 45 6.26 -15.74 6.93
N GLY A 46 6.67 -14.50 6.66
CA GLY A 46 6.09 -13.66 5.60
C GLY A 46 4.63 -13.26 5.84
N LEU A 47 4.14 -13.39 7.07
CA LEU A 47 2.73 -13.18 7.43
C LEU A 47 2.40 -11.72 7.73
N ALA A 48 3.35 -10.94 8.22
CA ALA A 48 3.21 -9.50 8.39
C ALA A 48 4.56 -8.81 8.20
N TRP A 49 4.56 -7.58 7.71
CA TRP A 49 5.79 -6.82 7.50
C TRP A 49 5.52 -5.32 7.51
N ILE A 50 6.56 -4.52 7.77
CA ILE A 50 6.48 -3.08 7.59
C ILE A 50 7.10 -2.73 6.25
N VAL A 51 6.30 -2.11 5.39
CA VAL A 51 6.73 -1.56 4.11
C VAL A 51 6.89 -0.05 4.22
N THR A 52 7.86 0.49 3.48
CA THR A 52 7.99 1.92 3.25
C THR A 52 7.77 2.23 1.78
N TYR A 53 7.12 3.34 1.49
CA TYR A 53 6.84 3.78 0.12
C TYR A 53 6.80 5.32 0.06
N PRO A 54 6.89 5.91 -1.13
CA PRO A 54 6.79 7.35 -1.28
C PRO A 54 5.49 7.89 -0.67
N GLY A 55 5.59 8.87 0.23
CA GLY A 55 4.44 9.45 0.91
C GLY A 55 3.68 10.46 0.06
N ALA A 56 2.53 10.95 0.52
CA ALA A 56 1.65 11.75 -0.33
C ALA A 56 2.24 13.09 -0.82
N ALA A 57 3.19 13.70 -0.09
CA ALA A 57 3.88 14.89 -0.59
C ALA A 57 4.71 14.55 -1.85
N TYR A 58 5.26 13.34 -1.88
CA TYR A 58 5.97 12.79 -3.04
C TYR A 58 4.99 12.31 -4.14
N LEU A 59 3.96 11.55 -3.78
CA LEU A 59 2.98 11.01 -4.76
C LEU A 59 2.19 12.10 -5.49
N ASN A 60 1.96 13.26 -4.86
CA ASN A 60 1.24 14.38 -5.48
C ASN A 60 2.15 15.26 -6.38
N THR A 61 3.47 15.12 -6.29
CA THR A 61 4.44 15.86 -7.10
C THR A 61 5.05 15.02 -8.21
N GLN A 62 5.05 13.69 -8.06
CA GLN A 62 5.47 12.72 -9.07
C GLN A 62 4.27 12.13 -9.83
N CYS A 63 4.54 11.28 -10.81
CA CYS A 63 3.51 10.65 -11.62
C CYS A 63 3.23 9.21 -11.16
N SER A 64 2.00 8.96 -10.72
CA SER A 64 1.50 7.60 -10.48
C SER A 64 0.44 7.22 -11.52
N ALA A 65 0.40 5.96 -11.91
CA ALA A 65 -0.59 5.47 -12.88
C ALA A 65 -1.04 4.04 -12.57
N PHE A 66 -2.26 3.75 -12.97
CA PHE A 66 -2.75 2.38 -13.12
C PHE A 66 -2.62 1.97 -14.57
N VAL A 67 -1.94 0.85 -14.83
CA VAL A 67 -1.73 0.31 -16.17
C VAL A 67 -2.36 -1.07 -16.24
N GLU A 68 -3.45 -1.18 -16.98
CA GLU A 68 -4.04 -2.47 -17.35
C GLU A 68 -3.22 -3.06 -18.50
N VAL A 69 -2.86 -4.34 -18.39
CA VAL A 69 -2.06 -5.05 -19.39
C VAL A 69 -2.79 -6.31 -19.81
N GLN A 70 -2.98 -6.45 -21.12
CA GLN A 70 -3.41 -7.70 -21.74
C GLN A 70 -2.18 -8.47 -22.22
N VAL A 71 -2.08 -9.72 -21.83
CA VAL A 71 -0.93 -10.58 -22.04
C VAL A 71 -1.33 -11.75 -22.93
N ALA A 72 -0.90 -11.72 -24.20
CA ALA A 72 -1.22 -12.75 -25.18
C ALA A 72 -0.42 -14.05 -24.97
N SER A 73 0.80 -13.96 -24.45
CA SER A 73 1.66 -15.13 -24.23
C SER A 73 2.71 -14.85 -23.15
N ARG A 74 3.50 -15.87 -22.79
CA ARG A 74 4.66 -15.73 -21.87
C ARG A 74 4.36 -15.04 -20.53
N ARG A 75 3.13 -15.18 -20.02
CA ARG A 75 2.65 -14.47 -18.82
C ARG A 75 3.58 -14.55 -17.62
N HIS A 76 4.17 -15.72 -17.37
CA HIS A 76 5.13 -15.89 -16.27
C HIS A 76 6.36 -14.98 -16.44
N ALA A 77 6.97 -14.97 -17.62
CA ALA A 77 8.16 -14.16 -17.91
C ALA A 77 7.85 -12.66 -17.83
N VAL A 78 6.68 -12.23 -18.32
CA VAL A 78 6.24 -10.83 -18.23
C VAL A 78 6.10 -10.41 -16.76
N VAL A 79 5.42 -11.22 -15.94
CA VAL A 79 5.25 -10.96 -14.50
C VAL A 79 6.59 -10.95 -13.77
N GLU A 80 7.50 -11.89 -14.07
CA GLU A 80 8.84 -11.93 -13.47
C GLU A 80 9.70 -10.71 -13.84
N GLY A 81 9.58 -10.21 -15.07
CA GLY A 81 10.23 -8.97 -15.50
C GLY A 81 9.69 -7.77 -14.74
N LEU A 82 8.36 -7.60 -14.73
CA LEU A 82 7.66 -6.53 -14.01
C LEU A 82 7.93 -6.57 -12.50
N ALA A 83 8.04 -7.75 -11.90
CA ALA A 83 8.30 -7.89 -10.47
C ALA A 83 9.65 -7.29 -10.07
N ARG A 84 10.66 -7.38 -10.95
CA ARG A 84 12.01 -6.80 -10.75
C ARG A 84 12.07 -5.30 -11.04
N ASP A 85 11.09 -4.76 -11.76
CA ASP A 85 11.04 -3.33 -12.05
C ASP A 85 10.69 -2.52 -10.80
N ARG A 86 11.53 -1.55 -10.47
CA ARG A 86 11.40 -0.68 -9.30
C ARG A 86 10.32 0.40 -9.46
N HIS A 87 9.86 0.66 -10.69
CA HIS A 87 8.74 1.57 -10.94
C HIS A 87 7.37 0.88 -10.79
N VAL A 88 7.35 -0.45 -10.82
CA VAL A 88 6.13 -1.24 -10.59
C VAL A 88 5.98 -1.50 -9.10
N ALA A 89 5.12 -0.71 -8.44
CA ALA A 89 4.86 -0.83 -7.02
C ALA A 89 4.03 -2.08 -6.70
N THR A 90 2.96 -2.32 -7.47
CA THR A 90 2.02 -3.44 -7.25
C THR A 90 1.68 -4.11 -8.58
N ILE A 91 1.56 -5.43 -8.55
CA ILE A 91 1.10 -6.28 -9.65
C ILE A 91 -0.09 -7.07 -9.14
N GLN A 92 -1.26 -6.87 -9.73
CA GLN A 92 -2.44 -7.71 -9.53
C GLN A 92 -2.67 -8.51 -10.81
N ARG A 93 -2.80 -9.83 -10.69
CA ARG A 93 -3.34 -10.67 -11.76
C ARG A 93 -4.85 -10.67 -11.64
N THR A 94 -5.56 -10.23 -12.66
CA THR A 94 -7.01 -9.98 -12.59
C THR A 94 -7.79 -10.94 -13.46
N ALA A 95 -9.02 -11.24 -13.03
CA ALA A 95 -10.07 -11.81 -13.86
C ALA A 95 -10.94 -10.64 -14.35
N GLY A 96 -10.78 -10.27 -15.62
CA GLY A 96 -11.44 -9.15 -16.28
C GLY A 96 -10.88 -8.95 -17.69
N ASP A 97 -11.14 -7.79 -18.30
CA ASP A 97 -10.66 -7.45 -19.65
C ASP A 97 -9.13 -7.32 -19.74
N GLY A 98 -8.47 -7.00 -18.61
CA GLY A 98 -7.03 -7.02 -18.46
C GLY A 98 -6.54 -8.26 -17.69
N ASP A 99 -5.40 -8.81 -18.10
CA ASP A 99 -4.74 -9.92 -17.39
C ASP A 99 -4.00 -9.43 -16.14
N LEU A 100 -3.45 -8.21 -16.20
CA LEU A 100 -2.74 -7.56 -15.11
C LEU A 100 -3.27 -6.15 -14.87
N LEU A 101 -3.36 -5.74 -13.61
CA LEU A 101 -3.45 -4.35 -13.19
C LEU A 101 -2.18 -3.98 -12.44
N LEU A 102 -1.44 -3.01 -12.96
CA LEU A 102 -0.21 -2.51 -12.37
C LEU A 102 -0.46 -1.18 -11.68
N THR A 103 0.12 -0.99 -10.50
CA THR A 103 0.33 0.34 -9.92
C THR A 103 1.77 0.75 -10.19
N VAL A 104 1.94 1.80 -10.97
CA VAL A 104 3.23 2.30 -11.43
C VAL A 104 3.49 3.67 -10.80
N MET A 105 4.69 3.87 -10.27
CA MET A 105 5.18 5.12 -9.70
C MET A 105 6.45 5.51 -10.43
N VAL A 106 6.44 6.69 -11.06
CA VAL A 106 7.51 7.18 -11.92
C VAL A 106 7.71 8.69 -11.72
N PRO A 107 8.87 9.23 -12.12
CA PRO A 107 9.18 10.61 -11.77
C PRO A 107 8.23 11.64 -12.39
N ASP A 108 7.87 11.44 -13.66
CA ASP A 108 7.05 12.37 -14.42
C ASP A 108 6.26 11.68 -15.56
N LEU A 109 5.42 12.45 -16.25
CA LEU A 109 4.59 11.98 -17.36
C LEU A 109 5.41 11.56 -18.60
N GLY A 110 6.56 12.17 -18.84
CA GLY A 110 7.45 11.81 -19.95
C GLY A 110 8.06 10.43 -19.72
N PHE A 111 8.58 10.20 -18.52
CA PHE A 111 9.06 8.89 -18.11
C PHE A 111 7.96 7.84 -18.16
N LEU A 112 6.73 8.18 -17.72
CA LEU A 112 5.58 7.27 -17.84
C LEU A 112 5.33 6.86 -19.30
N GLY A 113 5.38 7.82 -20.23
CA GLY A 113 5.22 7.56 -21.66
C GLY A 113 6.24 6.56 -22.18
N ASP A 114 7.53 6.82 -21.93
CA ASP A 114 8.63 5.94 -22.34
C ASP A 114 8.53 4.55 -21.69
N TRP A 115 8.14 4.50 -20.41
CA TRP A 115 7.99 3.25 -19.67
C TRP A 115 6.84 2.40 -20.23
N VAL A 116 5.68 3.00 -20.51
CA VAL A 116 4.53 2.31 -21.11
C VAL A 116 4.84 1.84 -22.52
N GLN A 117 5.60 2.61 -23.31
CA GLN A 117 6.05 2.20 -24.63
C GLN A 117 6.93 0.94 -24.55
N ARG A 118 7.96 0.95 -23.69
CA ARG A 118 8.83 -0.23 -23.48
C ARG A 118 8.04 -1.45 -23.02
N LEU A 119 7.04 -1.26 -22.17
CA LEU A 119 6.15 -2.34 -21.75
C LEU A 119 5.34 -2.90 -22.94
N ALA A 120 4.79 -2.03 -23.81
CA ALA A 120 4.04 -2.47 -24.98
C ALA A 120 4.91 -3.22 -26.01
N GLU A 121 6.21 -2.91 -26.07
CA GLU A 121 7.20 -3.60 -26.92
C GLU A 121 7.70 -4.93 -26.33
N THR A 122 7.33 -5.25 -25.08
CA THR A 122 7.75 -6.50 -24.42
C THR A 122 7.04 -7.72 -25.04
N ASP A 123 7.82 -8.72 -25.46
CA ASP A 123 7.28 -9.97 -26.01
C ASP A 123 6.29 -10.64 -25.05
N GLY A 124 5.08 -10.91 -25.55
CA GLY A 124 3.95 -11.43 -24.79
C GLY A 124 2.90 -10.37 -24.38
N VAL A 125 3.22 -9.07 -24.42
CA VAL A 125 2.25 -7.99 -24.17
C VAL A 125 1.47 -7.69 -25.45
N ALA A 126 0.14 -7.71 -25.36
CA ALA A 126 -0.76 -7.47 -26.49
C ALA A 126 -1.32 -6.05 -26.50
N ARG A 127 -1.65 -5.52 -25.32
CA ARG A 127 -2.27 -4.21 -25.17
C ARG A 127 -1.98 -3.65 -23.79
N THR A 128 -1.81 -2.34 -23.71
CA THR A 128 -1.79 -1.58 -22.47
C THR A 128 -2.90 -0.53 -22.45
N ARG A 129 -3.41 -0.22 -21.26
CA ARG A 129 -4.30 0.92 -21.03
C ARG A 129 -3.90 1.63 -19.75
N THR A 130 -3.46 2.88 -19.90
CA THR A 130 -2.93 3.69 -18.80
C THR A 130 -3.96 4.70 -18.31
N ARG A 131 -4.09 4.83 -16.99
CA ARG A 131 -4.83 5.92 -16.34
C ARG A 131 -3.94 6.55 -15.28
N VAL A 132 -3.68 7.84 -15.43
CA VAL A 132 -2.85 8.61 -14.51
C VAL A 132 -3.66 8.94 -13.27
N VAL A 133 -3.06 8.75 -12.10
CA VAL A 133 -3.62 9.14 -10.80
C VAL A 133 -3.55 10.65 -10.68
N MET A 134 -4.70 11.27 -10.45
CA MET A 134 -4.82 12.70 -10.21
C MET A 134 -4.77 13.00 -8.71
N ARG A 135 -5.47 12.19 -7.90
CA ARG A 135 -5.55 12.36 -6.45
C ARG A 135 -5.72 10.99 -5.79
N VAL A 136 -5.07 10.78 -4.65
CA VAL A 136 -5.34 9.64 -3.77
C VAL A 136 -6.26 10.11 -2.65
N PHE A 137 -7.37 9.41 -2.46
CA PHE A 137 -8.35 9.66 -1.41
C PHE A 137 -8.19 8.70 -0.25
N GLY A 138 -8.38 9.22 0.95
CA GLY A 138 -8.14 8.49 2.18
C GLY A 138 -6.66 8.20 2.40
N GLU A 139 -6.30 7.90 3.64
CA GLU A 139 -4.99 7.33 3.92
C GLU A 139 -5.08 5.83 3.68
N SER A 140 -4.14 5.26 2.93
CA SER A 140 -4.02 3.81 2.76
C SER A 140 -3.88 3.05 4.11
N GLU A 141 -3.68 3.75 5.21
CA GLU A 141 -3.62 3.26 6.60
C GLU A 141 -5.00 2.96 7.23
N ARG A 142 -6.10 3.19 6.49
CA ARG A 142 -7.47 3.05 7.01
C ARG A 142 -7.92 1.60 7.24
N TRP A 143 -7.61 0.68 6.33
CA TRP A 143 -7.97 -0.73 6.55
C TRP A 143 -7.07 -1.35 7.61
N ARG A 144 -7.70 -2.06 8.54
CA ARG A 144 -7.04 -2.75 9.64
C ARG A 144 -7.64 -4.13 9.86
N VAL A 145 -6.96 -4.95 10.65
CA VAL A 145 -7.51 -6.26 11.08
C VAL A 145 -8.57 -6.14 12.19
N HIS A 146 -8.82 -4.92 12.70
CA HIS A 146 -9.87 -4.56 13.67
C HIS A 146 -9.93 -5.47 14.90
N LYS A 147 -8.79 -5.66 15.59
CA LYS A 147 -8.65 -6.46 16.82
C LYS A 147 -8.34 -5.67 18.09
N LEU A 148 -8.43 -4.35 18.02
CA LEU A 148 -8.25 -3.44 19.15
C LEU A 148 -9.56 -2.65 19.30
N THR A 149 -9.82 -2.23 20.53
CA THR A 149 -10.88 -1.31 20.89
C THR A 149 -10.51 0.12 20.51
N GLU A 150 -11.49 1.02 20.39
CA GLU A 150 -11.25 2.44 20.10
C GLU A 150 -10.32 3.10 21.14
N ALA A 151 -10.41 2.71 22.41
CA ALA A 151 -9.55 3.23 23.47
C ALA A 151 -8.08 2.81 23.27
N GLU A 152 -7.83 1.54 22.95
CA GLU A 152 -6.49 1.03 22.64
C GLU A 152 -5.90 1.68 21.38
N GLU A 153 -6.73 1.89 20.35
CA GLU A 153 -6.33 2.62 19.15
C GLU A 153 -5.96 4.07 19.45
N SER A 154 -6.70 4.74 20.35
CA SER A 154 -6.45 6.13 20.73
C SER A 154 -5.07 6.30 21.37
N VAL A 155 -4.68 5.39 22.28
CA VAL A 155 -3.32 5.39 22.89
C VAL A 155 -2.23 5.27 21.81
N LEU A 156 -2.42 4.37 20.85
CA LEU A 156 -1.48 4.20 19.75
C LEU A 156 -1.48 5.39 18.79
N ALA A 157 -2.61 6.07 18.62
CA ALA A 157 -2.74 7.23 17.73
C ALA A 157 -1.84 8.39 18.18
N GLU A 158 -1.54 8.53 19.48
CA GLU A 158 -0.59 9.52 20.00
C GLU A 158 0.85 9.29 19.50
N HIS A 159 1.16 8.07 19.06
CA HIS A 159 2.47 7.70 18.51
C HIS A 159 2.51 7.76 16.97
N ARG A 160 1.43 8.24 16.32
CA ARG A 160 1.47 8.54 14.89
C ARG A 160 2.29 9.79 14.63
N PRO A 161 3.00 9.86 13.49
CA PRO A 161 3.65 11.08 13.07
C PRO A 161 2.61 12.17 12.84
N VAL A 162 2.85 13.36 13.41
CA VAL A 162 2.06 14.54 13.07
C VAL A 162 2.50 15.03 11.71
N HIS A 163 1.59 15.01 10.74
CA HIS A 163 1.90 15.45 9.38
C HIS A 163 2.04 16.97 9.30
N ARG A 164 3.00 17.43 8.52
CA ARG A 164 3.26 18.83 8.23
C ARG A 164 3.62 19.03 6.76
N PRO A 165 3.51 20.26 6.22
CA PRO A 165 3.94 20.55 4.85
C PRO A 165 5.42 20.21 4.63
N LEU A 166 5.78 19.87 3.38
CA LEU A 166 7.17 19.68 2.96
C LEU A 166 7.93 21.00 3.11
N GLU A 167 8.99 21.01 3.91
CA GLU A 167 9.84 22.19 4.11
C GLU A 167 11.15 22.06 3.32
N HIS A 168 11.64 20.83 3.13
CA HIS A 168 12.93 20.56 2.51
C HIS A 168 12.85 19.41 1.51
N GLU A 169 13.49 19.58 0.35
CA GLU A 169 13.67 18.48 -0.58
C GLU A 169 14.64 17.43 0.01
N PRO A 170 14.32 16.13 -0.05
CA PRO A 170 15.17 15.08 0.51
C PRO A 170 16.56 15.09 -0.14
N ASP A 171 17.61 15.08 0.69
CA ASP A 171 18.99 15.01 0.19
C ASP A 171 19.44 13.55 -0.09
N GLU A 172 20.64 13.38 -0.63
CA GLU A 172 21.20 12.05 -0.94
C GLU A 172 21.27 11.13 0.28
N MET A 173 21.46 11.70 1.48
CA MET A 173 21.52 10.93 2.71
C MET A 173 20.13 10.46 3.13
N ASP A 174 19.11 11.30 2.97
CA ASP A 174 17.72 10.92 3.17
C ASP A 174 17.30 9.79 2.22
N LEU A 175 17.70 9.86 0.94
CA LEU A 175 17.46 8.79 -0.03
C LEU A 175 18.15 7.48 0.38
N ARG A 176 19.36 7.54 0.93
CA ARG A 176 20.04 6.35 1.49
C ARG A 176 19.30 5.76 2.69
N LEU A 177 18.77 6.60 3.58
CA LEU A 177 17.96 6.15 4.71
C LEU A 177 16.67 5.47 4.24
N ILE A 178 15.99 6.03 3.24
CA ILE A 178 14.77 5.47 2.67
C ILE A 178 15.05 4.11 2.00
N ALA A 179 16.14 4.02 1.22
CA ALA A 179 16.56 2.76 0.62
C ALA A 179 16.83 1.68 1.69
N ALA A 180 17.52 2.04 2.77
CA ALA A 180 17.82 1.13 3.87
C ALA A 180 16.57 0.68 4.66
N LEU A 181 15.47 1.45 4.59
CA LEU A 181 14.19 1.10 5.21
C LEU A 181 13.29 0.24 4.34
N THR A 182 13.63 0.06 3.06
CA THR A 182 12.72 -0.63 2.13
C THR A 182 12.62 -2.14 2.41
N GLU A 183 13.68 -2.74 2.95
CA GLU A 183 13.67 -4.15 3.36
C GLU A 183 12.93 -4.37 4.67
N ASP A 184 13.07 -3.43 5.60
CA ASP A 184 12.44 -3.43 6.91
C ASP A 184 12.16 -1.98 7.37
N GLY A 185 10.90 -1.57 7.27
CA GLY A 185 10.48 -0.23 7.65
C GLY A 185 10.54 0.05 9.16
N ARG A 186 10.90 -0.94 10.00
CA ARG A 186 11.17 -0.78 11.45
C ARG A 186 12.64 -0.85 11.82
N ARG A 187 13.56 -0.99 10.85
CA ARG A 187 15.01 -1.04 11.09
C ARG A 187 15.43 0.05 12.08
N SER A 188 16.26 -0.33 13.05
CA SER A 188 16.56 0.53 14.20
C SER A 188 17.41 1.72 13.78
N ALA A 189 17.35 2.83 14.54
CA ALA A 189 18.20 3.99 14.26
C ALA A 189 19.69 3.67 14.37
N VAL A 190 20.07 2.64 15.13
CA VAL A 190 21.46 2.18 15.27
C VAL A 190 21.91 1.44 14.02
N ASP A 191 21.07 0.53 13.51
CA ASP A 191 21.39 -0.22 12.29
C ASP A 191 21.42 0.70 11.06
N LEU A 192 20.47 1.64 10.99
CA LEU A 192 20.44 2.67 9.95
C LEU A 192 21.65 3.60 10.04
N ALA A 193 22.12 3.94 11.24
CA ALA A 193 23.33 4.73 11.44
C ALA A 193 24.57 3.99 10.91
N ALA A 194 24.70 2.70 11.24
CA ALA A 194 25.78 1.85 10.73
C ALA A 194 25.76 1.75 9.19
N ALA A 195 24.58 1.65 8.58
CA ALA A 195 24.43 1.58 7.12
C ALA A 195 24.64 2.92 6.39
N SER A 196 24.32 4.06 7.04
CA SER A 196 24.36 5.39 6.41
C SER A 196 25.63 6.20 6.70
N GLY A 197 26.40 5.82 7.73
CA GLY A 197 27.54 6.60 8.22
C GLY A 197 27.15 7.81 9.08
N LEU A 198 25.87 7.92 9.46
CA LEU A 198 25.36 8.96 10.35
C LEU A 198 25.40 8.53 11.82
N SER A 199 25.22 9.50 12.73
CA SER A 199 24.93 9.20 14.14
C SER A 199 23.46 8.77 14.31
N ALA A 200 23.18 7.86 15.26
CA ALA A 200 21.80 7.44 15.55
C ALA A 200 20.85 8.61 15.92
N PRO A 201 21.27 9.66 16.66
CA PRO A 201 20.47 10.88 16.84
C PRO A 201 20.13 11.60 15.52
N THR A 202 21.09 11.73 14.61
CA THR A 202 20.87 12.35 13.29
C THR A 202 19.87 11.54 12.46
N VAL A 203 20.00 10.21 12.45
CA VAL A 203 19.06 9.30 11.79
C VAL A 203 17.64 9.48 12.34
N ARG A 204 17.46 9.48 13.67
CA ARG A 204 16.14 9.67 14.29
C ARG A 204 15.50 10.99 13.85
N ARG A 205 16.27 12.07 13.88
CA ARG A 205 15.79 13.40 13.47
C ARG A 205 15.37 13.43 12.00
N ARG A 206 16.22 12.93 11.10
CA ARG A 206 15.95 12.89 9.65
C ARG A 206 14.75 12.00 9.33
N LEU A 207 14.70 10.80 9.90
CA LEU A 207 13.56 9.90 9.70
C LEU A 207 12.24 10.51 10.19
N ALA A 208 12.24 11.14 11.37
CA ALA A 208 11.05 11.82 11.89
C ALA A 208 10.59 12.95 10.94
N ALA A 209 11.52 13.71 10.36
CA ALA A 209 11.21 14.74 9.37
C ALA A 209 10.62 14.14 8.08
N LEU A 210 11.25 13.11 7.51
CA LEU A 210 10.78 12.45 6.28
C LEU A 210 9.36 11.89 6.41
N VAL A 211 9.03 11.35 7.57
CA VAL A 211 7.69 10.82 7.86
C VAL A 211 6.69 11.95 8.14
N ALA A 212 7.07 12.95 8.94
CA ALA A 212 6.21 14.10 9.25
C ALA A 212 5.87 14.91 7.98
N GLU A 213 6.86 15.13 7.11
CA GLU A 213 6.71 15.87 5.84
C GLU A 213 6.09 15.02 4.72
N ARG A 214 5.69 13.78 5.01
CA ARG A 214 5.06 12.84 4.07
C ARG A 214 5.90 12.58 2.81
N VAL A 215 7.23 12.66 2.94
CA VAL A 215 8.18 12.15 1.94
C VAL A 215 8.18 10.63 1.97
N LEU A 216 8.19 10.06 3.17
CA LEU A 216 8.19 8.62 3.40
C LEU A 216 6.93 8.22 4.16
N SER A 217 6.14 7.32 3.59
CA SER A 217 5.04 6.66 4.29
C SER A 217 5.48 5.27 4.75
N ILE A 218 4.99 4.85 5.92
CA ILE A 218 5.34 3.57 6.54
C ILE A 218 4.04 2.87 6.89
N ARG A 219 3.89 1.60 6.53
CA ARG A 219 2.65 0.86 6.72
C ARG A 219 2.92 -0.57 7.16
N CYS A 220 2.06 -1.08 8.03
CA CYS A 220 1.99 -2.51 8.34
C CYS A 220 1.12 -3.24 7.31
N GLU A 221 1.73 -4.18 6.61
CA GLU A 221 1.08 -5.08 5.65
C GLU A 221 0.97 -6.48 6.23
N VAL A 222 -0.07 -7.20 5.79
CA VAL A 222 -0.34 -8.59 6.21
C VAL A 222 -0.51 -9.49 5.01
N ALA A 223 -0.07 -10.73 5.14
CA ALA A 223 -0.32 -11.74 4.13
C ALA A 223 -1.83 -11.92 3.94
N HIS A 224 -2.22 -12.15 2.70
CA HIS A 224 -3.62 -12.25 2.33
C HIS A 224 -4.33 -13.41 3.06
N VAL A 225 -3.62 -14.53 3.30
CA VAL A 225 -4.13 -15.68 4.06
C VAL A 225 -4.53 -15.36 5.51
N ILE A 226 -4.03 -14.28 6.09
CA ILE A 226 -4.35 -13.87 7.46
C ILE A 226 -5.06 -12.51 7.51
N SER A 227 -5.44 -11.94 6.38
CA SER A 227 -6.11 -10.63 6.38
C SER A 227 -7.49 -10.69 7.03
N GLY A 228 -8.15 -11.86 7.00
CA GLY A 228 -9.58 -12.01 7.26
C GLY A 228 -10.45 -11.69 6.03
N TRP A 229 -9.86 -11.12 4.98
CA TRP A 229 -10.51 -10.65 3.76
C TRP A 229 -9.74 -11.24 2.55
N PRO A 230 -9.97 -12.52 2.20
CA PRO A 230 -9.18 -13.28 1.25
C PRO A 230 -9.60 -13.06 -0.21
N VAL A 231 -10.46 -12.09 -0.50
CA VAL A 231 -10.80 -11.70 -1.87
C VAL A 231 -10.41 -10.24 -2.04
N THR A 232 -9.65 -9.94 -3.10
CA THR A 232 -9.38 -8.56 -3.48
C THR A 232 -9.97 -8.27 -4.85
N ALA A 233 -10.55 -7.09 -5.00
CA ALA A 233 -11.18 -6.66 -6.24
C ALA A 233 -10.86 -5.19 -6.50
N ASN A 234 -11.05 -4.78 -7.74
CA ASN A 234 -10.92 -3.39 -8.15
C ASN A 234 -12.25 -2.96 -8.77
N VAL A 235 -12.79 -1.83 -8.29
CA VAL A 235 -14.02 -1.22 -8.78
C VAL A 235 -13.67 0.07 -9.50
N TRP A 236 -14.04 0.15 -10.77
CA TRP A 236 -13.94 1.35 -11.58
C TRP A 236 -15.28 2.05 -11.59
N ALA A 237 -15.31 3.33 -11.20
CA ALA A 237 -16.55 4.10 -11.12
C ALA A 237 -16.44 5.46 -11.82
N ARG A 238 -17.61 6.01 -12.12
CA ARG A 238 -17.81 7.37 -12.63
C ARG A 238 -18.41 8.22 -11.53
N ALA A 239 -17.80 9.35 -11.23
CA ALA A 239 -18.30 10.28 -10.23
C ALA A 239 -18.18 11.72 -10.70
N SER A 240 -19.22 12.52 -10.46
CA SER A 240 -19.16 13.98 -10.57
C SER A 240 -18.34 14.57 -9.42
N SER A 241 -17.91 15.83 -9.49
CA SER A 241 -17.20 16.48 -8.37
C SER A 241 -18.02 16.47 -7.07
N ARG A 242 -19.35 16.55 -7.14
CA ARG A 242 -20.23 16.41 -5.97
C ARG A 242 -20.18 15.00 -5.39
N SER A 243 -20.28 13.98 -6.24
CA SER A 243 -20.22 12.57 -5.83
C SER A 243 -18.84 12.20 -5.29
N ILE A 244 -17.76 12.80 -5.81
CA ILE A 244 -16.40 12.64 -5.27
C ILE A 244 -16.32 13.19 -3.84
N SER A 245 -16.90 14.36 -3.57
CA SER A 245 -16.95 14.88 -2.18
C SER A 245 -17.68 13.92 -1.26
N ALA A 246 -18.86 13.45 -1.66
CA ALA A 246 -19.64 12.49 -0.88
C ALA A 246 -18.90 11.15 -0.70
N LEU A 247 -18.15 10.69 -1.72
CA LEU A 247 -17.31 9.50 -1.62
C LEU A 247 -16.25 9.68 -0.54
N VAL A 248 -15.51 10.79 -0.57
CA VAL A 248 -14.46 11.08 0.41
C VAL A 248 -15.01 11.08 1.84
N ASP A 249 -16.18 11.67 2.05
CA ASP A 249 -16.86 11.70 3.35
C ASP A 249 -17.32 10.30 3.79
N ALA A 250 -17.76 9.45 2.85
CA ALA A 250 -18.23 8.10 3.12
C ALA A 250 -17.11 7.06 3.29
N LEU A 251 -15.87 7.35 2.89
CA LEU A 251 -14.77 6.38 2.92
C LEU A 251 -14.47 5.84 4.31
N ASP A 252 -14.75 6.59 5.38
CA ASP A 252 -14.52 6.14 6.76
C ASP A 252 -15.50 5.02 7.18
N ASP A 253 -16.67 4.97 6.54
CA ASP A 253 -17.71 3.95 6.76
C ASP A 253 -17.57 2.75 5.80
N LEU A 254 -16.56 2.74 4.93
CA LEU A 254 -16.34 1.70 3.92
C LEU A 254 -15.04 0.94 4.21
N PRO A 255 -15.00 0.10 5.26
CA PRO A 255 -13.78 -0.59 5.70
C PRO A 255 -13.19 -1.52 4.63
N GLN A 256 -13.99 -1.95 3.64
CA GLN A 256 -13.55 -2.74 2.50
C GLN A 256 -12.55 -1.99 1.61
N VAL A 257 -12.61 -0.64 1.57
CA VAL A 257 -11.79 0.18 0.67
C VAL A 257 -10.36 0.32 1.21
N ARG A 258 -9.39 -0.26 0.50
CA ARG A 258 -7.95 -0.18 0.82
C ARG A 258 -7.25 0.99 0.16
N VAL A 259 -7.70 1.35 -1.03
CA VAL A 259 -7.17 2.46 -1.83
C VAL A 259 -8.32 3.04 -2.65
N CYS A 260 -8.39 4.36 -2.74
CA CYS A 260 -9.34 5.07 -3.58
C CYS A 260 -8.59 6.19 -4.30
N CYS A 261 -8.68 6.25 -5.63
CA CYS A 261 -7.96 7.23 -6.43
C CYS A 261 -8.90 7.89 -7.44
N GLU A 262 -8.77 9.20 -7.61
CA GLU A 262 -9.20 9.89 -8.81
C GLU A 262 -8.17 9.67 -9.91
N VAL A 263 -8.63 9.30 -11.09
CA VAL A 263 -7.78 8.98 -12.23
C VAL A 263 -8.30 9.62 -13.52
N THR A 264 -7.43 9.78 -14.50
CA THR A 264 -7.83 10.18 -15.86
C THR A 264 -8.67 9.08 -16.52
N GLY A 265 -9.60 9.46 -17.39
CA GLY A 265 -10.39 8.54 -18.20
C GLY A 265 -11.89 8.62 -17.93
N THR A 266 -12.66 7.72 -18.55
CA THR A 266 -14.14 7.74 -18.47
C THR A 266 -14.66 7.26 -17.12
N ALA A 267 -14.06 6.20 -16.57
CA ALA A 267 -14.19 5.82 -15.17
C ALA A 267 -13.06 6.53 -14.39
N ASN A 268 -13.42 7.64 -13.76
CA ASN A 268 -12.49 8.57 -13.11
C ASN A 268 -12.21 8.22 -11.65
N ILE A 269 -12.78 7.12 -11.13
CA ILE A 269 -12.51 6.61 -9.80
C ILE A 269 -12.07 5.15 -9.90
N LEU A 270 -11.01 4.81 -9.18
CA LEU A 270 -10.60 3.43 -8.92
C LEU A 270 -10.60 3.19 -7.41
N MET A 271 -11.26 2.10 -7.00
CA MET A 271 -11.19 1.60 -5.64
C MET A 271 -10.61 0.19 -5.64
N GLY A 272 -9.54 -0.04 -4.88
CA GLY A 272 -9.09 -1.38 -4.53
C GLY A 272 -9.75 -1.80 -3.23
N ILE A 273 -10.52 -2.89 -3.26
CA ILE A 273 -11.33 -3.36 -2.13
C ILE A 273 -10.94 -4.77 -1.71
N TRP A 274 -11.04 -5.04 -0.42
CA TRP A 274 -10.87 -6.37 0.16
C TRP A 274 -12.22 -6.84 0.72
N LEU A 275 -12.56 -8.10 0.43
CA LEU A 275 -13.85 -8.75 0.69
C LEU A 275 -13.61 -10.09 1.41
N HIS A 276 -14.56 -10.55 2.22
CA HIS A 276 -14.46 -11.87 2.83
C HIS A 276 -14.71 -12.97 1.81
N ASN A 277 -15.56 -12.69 0.82
CA ASN A 277 -15.89 -13.60 -0.27
C ASN A 277 -16.30 -12.82 -1.53
N VAL A 278 -16.32 -13.49 -2.69
CA VAL A 278 -16.61 -12.82 -3.99
C VAL A 278 -18.06 -12.31 -4.06
N GLY A 279 -19.01 -12.94 -3.34
CA GLY A 279 -20.42 -12.55 -3.34
C GLY A 279 -20.67 -11.17 -2.73
N GLU A 280 -19.84 -10.74 -1.78
CA GLU A 280 -19.91 -9.40 -1.17
C GLU A 280 -19.66 -8.26 -2.15
N LEU A 281 -19.14 -8.55 -3.36
CA LEU A 281 -18.88 -7.51 -4.36
C LEU A 281 -20.17 -6.76 -4.73
N SER A 282 -21.27 -7.50 -4.94
CA SER A 282 -22.56 -6.88 -5.27
C SER A 282 -23.19 -6.15 -4.08
N GLU A 283 -22.92 -6.57 -2.85
CA GLU A 283 -23.38 -5.89 -1.63
C GLU A 283 -22.61 -4.59 -1.42
N PHE A 284 -21.30 -4.62 -1.61
CA PHE A 284 -20.44 -3.44 -1.58
C PHE A 284 -20.85 -2.42 -2.65
N GLU A 285 -21.13 -2.86 -3.89
CA GLU A 285 -21.62 -1.97 -4.95
C GLU A 285 -22.92 -1.26 -4.54
N GLN A 286 -23.89 -1.99 -3.98
CA GLN A 286 -25.15 -1.42 -3.49
C GLN A 286 -24.94 -0.43 -2.34
N GLU A 287 -24.09 -0.78 -1.37
CA GLU A 287 -23.75 0.12 -0.26
C GLU A 287 -23.10 1.41 -0.76
N LEU A 288 -22.15 1.28 -1.69
CA LEU A 288 -21.43 2.41 -2.29
C LEU A 288 -22.39 3.35 -3.04
N GLU A 289 -23.28 2.82 -3.88
CA GLU A 289 -24.26 3.63 -4.62
C GLU A 289 -25.27 4.31 -3.68
N SER A 290 -25.65 3.63 -2.58
CA SER A 290 -26.53 4.20 -1.56
C SER A 290 -25.88 5.36 -0.80
N ARG A 291 -24.60 5.23 -0.44
CA ARG A 291 -23.87 6.25 0.32
C ARG A 291 -23.40 7.41 -0.54
N VAL A 292 -23.16 7.17 -1.83
CA VAL A 292 -22.59 8.16 -2.75
C VAL A 292 -23.52 8.40 -3.94
N PRO A 293 -24.60 9.20 -3.77
CA PRO A 293 -25.53 9.49 -4.86
C PRO A 293 -24.84 10.03 -6.12
N GLY A 294 -25.19 9.45 -7.25
CA GLY A 294 -24.66 9.83 -8.57
C GLY A 294 -23.30 9.23 -8.91
N LEU A 295 -22.71 8.41 -8.04
CA LEU A 295 -21.64 7.50 -8.42
C LEU A 295 -22.24 6.33 -9.21
N VAL A 296 -21.56 5.93 -10.31
CA VAL A 296 -21.97 4.80 -11.13
C VAL A 296 -20.80 3.85 -11.29
N VAL A 297 -20.96 2.59 -10.89
CA VAL A 297 -19.96 1.55 -11.12
C VAL A 297 -19.92 1.23 -12.62
N ALA A 298 -18.74 1.36 -13.22
CA ALA A 298 -18.52 1.16 -14.66
C ALA A 298 -17.90 -0.21 -14.97
N ASP A 299 -17.06 -0.74 -14.08
CA ASP A 299 -16.42 -2.04 -14.26
C ASP A 299 -15.91 -2.60 -12.91
N ARG A 300 -15.70 -3.93 -12.85
CA ARG A 300 -15.19 -4.65 -11.69
C ARG A 300 -14.26 -5.78 -12.12
N THR A 301 -13.13 -5.91 -11.45
CA THR A 301 -12.19 -7.01 -11.66
C THR A 301 -11.84 -7.67 -10.35
N VAL A 302 -11.79 -9.01 -10.32
CA VAL A 302 -11.34 -9.77 -9.15
C VAL A 302 -9.87 -10.09 -9.33
N THR A 303 -9.07 -9.89 -8.29
CA THR A 303 -7.65 -10.26 -8.29
C THR A 303 -7.50 -11.73 -7.94
N LEU A 304 -6.90 -12.48 -8.86
CA LEU A 304 -6.58 -13.90 -8.72
C LEU A 304 -5.29 -14.13 -7.91
N GLU A 305 -4.32 -13.23 -8.04
CA GLU A 305 -3.02 -13.29 -7.35
C GLU A 305 -2.40 -11.90 -7.31
N THR A 306 -1.58 -11.62 -6.29
CA THR A 306 -0.80 -10.37 -6.20
C THR A 306 0.70 -10.71 -6.11
N PRO A 307 1.42 -10.91 -7.23
CA PRO A 307 2.83 -11.28 -7.19
C PRO A 307 3.74 -10.24 -6.51
N LYS A 308 3.34 -8.98 -6.51
CA LYS A 308 4.05 -7.87 -5.87
C LYS A 308 3.07 -6.86 -5.29
N ARG A 309 3.30 -6.38 -4.06
CA ARG A 309 2.49 -5.35 -3.41
C ARG A 309 3.38 -4.32 -2.72
N LEU A 310 3.32 -3.07 -3.17
CA LEU A 310 4.16 -1.97 -2.68
C LEU A 310 5.64 -2.36 -2.55
N GLY A 311 6.20 -2.98 -3.58
CA GLY A 311 7.59 -3.44 -3.57
C GLY A 311 7.82 -4.80 -2.89
N SER A 312 6.88 -5.33 -2.10
CA SER A 312 7.03 -6.65 -1.47
C SER A 312 6.68 -7.76 -2.46
N LEU A 313 7.57 -8.73 -2.66
CA LEU A 313 7.31 -9.92 -3.48
C LEU A 313 6.51 -10.93 -2.66
N LEU A 314 5.44 -11.47 -3.23
CA LEU A 314 4.54 -12.38 -2.55
C LEU A 314 4.47 -13.73 -3.27
N ASP A 315 4.29 -14.80 -2.50
CA ASP A 315 3.89 -16.09 -3.05
C ASP A 315 2.37 -16.15 -3.33
N ARG A 316 1.88 -17.30 -3.79
CA ARG A 316 0.45 -17.53 -4.08
C ARG A 316 -0.45 -17.44 -2.85
N SER A 317 0.09 -17.66 -1.67
CA SER A 317 -0.60 -17.48 -0.39
C SER A 317 -0.60 -16.01 0.06
N GLY A 318 0.07 -15.13 -0.68
CA GLY A 318 0.21 -13.73 -0.34
C GLY A 318 1.22 -13.48 0.78
N CYS A 319 2.03 -14.49 1.14
CA CYS A 319 3.10 -14.34 2.12
C CYS A 319 4.30 -13.65 1.47
N ARG A 320 4.95 -12.74 2.21
CA ARG A 320 6.12 -12.02 1.71
C ARG A 320 7.33 -12.96 1.60
N THR A 321 7.93 -13.02 0.42
CA THR A 321 9.13 -13.83 0.12
C THR A 321 10.35 -12.97 -0.19
N GLY A 322 10.16 -11.67 -0.41
CA GLY A 322 11.25 -10.73 -0.64
C GLY A 322 10.76 -9.30 -0.84
N SER A 323 11.64 -8.43 -1.32
CA SER A 323 11.29 -7.06 -1.68
C SER A 323 12.14 -6.52 -2.82
N VAL A 324 11.52 -5.67 -3.63
CA VAL A 324 12.13 -4.84 -4.67
C VAL A 324 11.73 -3.41 -4.35
N PRO A 325 12.69 -2.53 -4.02
CA PRO A 325 12.36 -1.17 -3.61
C PRO A 325 11.62 -0.39 -4.69
N VAL A 326 10.51 0.23 -4.30
CA VAL A 326 9.83 1.20 -5.15
C VAL A 326 10.72 2.44 -5.24
N LEU A 327 11.09 2.85 -6.45
CA LEU A 327 11.90 4.05 -6.63
C LEU A 327 11.13 5.28 -6.16
N LEU A 328 11.82 6.12 -5.38
CA LEU A 328 11.56 7.55 -5.32
C LEU A 328 12.13 8.13 -6.61
#